data_AF-A0A5C9EK11-F1
#
_entry.id   AF-A0A5C9EK11-F1
#
_cell.length_a   1.000
_cell.length_b   1.000
_cell.length_c   1.000
_cell.angle_alpha   90.00
_cell.angle_beta   90.00
_cell.angle_gamma   90.00
#
_symmetry.space_group_name_H-M   'P 1'
#
loop_
_entity.id
_entity.type
_entity.pdbx_description
1 polymer ?
#
loop_
_entity_poly.entity_id
_entity_poly.type
_entity_poly.pdbx_seq_one_letter_code
_entity_poly.pdbx_strand_id
1 'polypeptide(L)'
;MTEFEEKVIDLLETVNSKLDKLLNSGGTGGTSVISRAAKSGGGSVKPSAVVDKQEEEEKLEEAPPIEGRRVCPKCGGTDFKEESDKSKVLHQQGGLKIYAKKTICKNCGYEFPN
;
A
#
# COMPACT_ATOMS: atom_id res chain seq x y z
N MET A 1 -11.09 13.13 -33.62
CA MET A 1 -10.35 12.35 -32.63
C MET A 1 -10.98 12.63 -31.28
N THR A 2 -11.18 11.61 -30.45
CA THR A 2 -11.59 11.81 -29.06
C THR A 2 -10.40 12.30 -28.23
N GLU A 3 -10.62 13.06 -27.16
CA GLU A 3 -9.54 13.54 -26.28
C GLU A 3 -8.67 12.40 -25.72
N PHE A 4 -9.22 11.19 -25.64
CA PHE A 4 -8.49 9.99 -25.26
C PHE A 4 -7.53 9.53 -26.36
N GLU A 5 -7.96 9.52 -27.61
CA GLU A 5 -7.12 9.15 -28.75
C GLU A 5 -5.92 10.09 -28.88
N GLU A 6 -6.11 11.39 -28.65
CA GLU A 6 -5.02 12.38 -28.68
C GLU A 6 -3.99 12.12 -27.57
N LYS A 7 -4.45 11.85 -26.34
CA LYS A 7 -3.55 11.51 -25.21
C LYS A 7 -2.78 10.20 -25.43
N VAL A 8 -3.41 9.22 -26.08
CA VAL A 8 -2.75 7.94 -26.41
C VAL A 8 -1.67 8.17 -27.47
N ILE A 9 -1.94 9.00 -28.47
CA ILE A 9 -0.95 9.35 -29.50
C ILE A 9 0.24 10.10 -28.88
N ASP A 10 -0.01 11.10 -28.02
CA ASP A 10 1.05 11.83 -27.30
C ASP A 10 1.92 10.90 -26.44
N LEU A 11 1.30 9.90 -25.80
CA LEU A 11 2.01 8.90 -25.00
C LEU A 11 2.93 8.03 -25.88
N LEU A 12 2.42 7.56 -27.03
CA LEU A 12 3.17 6.74 -27.97
C LEU A 12 4.36 7.49 -28.56
N GLU A 13 4.19 8.77 -28.91
CA GLU A 13 5.28 9.64 -29.39
C GLU A 13 6.37 9.87 -28.33
N THR A 14 5.95 10.04 -27.06
CA THR A 14 6.87 10.18 -25.93
C THR A 14 7.70 8.92 -25.72
N VAL A 15 7.08 7.74 -25.85
CA VAL A 15 7.77 6.45 -25.73
C VAL A 15 8.79 6.25 -26.84
N ASN A 16 8.42 6.53 -28.10
CA ASN A 16 9.34 6.44 -29.23
C ASN A 16 10.55 7.38 -29.07
N SER A 17 10.31 8.62 -28.66
CA SER A 17 11.39 9.60 -28.42
C SER A 17 12.37 9.16 -27.31
N LYS A 18 11.90 8.41 -26.31
CA LYS A 18 12.74 7.84 -25.26
C LYS A 18 13.54 6.64 -25.76
N LEU A 19 12.92 5.78 -26.56
CA LEU A 19 13.58 4.64 -27.19
C LEU A 19 14.71 5.09 -28.13
N ASP A 20 14.48 6.12 -28.95
CA ASP A 20 15.51 6.67 -29.84
C ASP A 20 16.68 7.26 -29.07
N LYS A 21 16.44 7.92 -27.94
CA LYS A 21 17.50 8.42 -27.06
C LYS A 21 18.34 7.28 -26.49
N LEU A 22 17.71 6.19 -26.08
CA LEU A 22 18.40 5.01 -25.57
C LEU A 22 19.22 4.32 -26.66
N LEU A 23 18.64 4.13 -27.85
CA LEU A 23 19.32 3.53 -28.99
C LEU A 23 20.50 4.37 -29.48
N ASN A 24 20.34 5.69 -29.56
CA ASN A 24 21.41 6.60 -29.98
C ASN A 24 22.47 6.82 -28.88
N SER A 25 22.14 6.61 -27.59
CA SER A 25 23.11 6.58 -26.49
C SER A 25 23.82 5.22 -26.35
N GLY A 26 23.32 4.18 -27.02
CA GLY A 26 23.80 2.80 -26.95
C GLY A 26 24.74 2.44 -28.09
N GLY A 27 25.78 3.25 -28.29
CA GLY A 27 26.74 3.12 -29.39
C GLY A 27 28.17 2.81 -28.95
N THR A 28 28.39 1.89 -28.00
CA THR A 28 29.72 1.24 -27.86
C THR A 28 29.60 -0.18 -27.32
N GLY A 29 29.78 -1.15 -28.22
CA GLY A 29 30.55 -2.37 -27.95
C GLY A 29 29.81 -3.55 -27.33
N GLY A 30 29.24 -4.41 -28.18
CA GLY A 30 29.11 -5.83 -27.86
C GLY A 30 30.41 -6.59 -28.17
N THR A 31 30.74 -7.57 -27.31
CA THR A 31 31.68 -8.70 -27.48
C THR A 31 33.05 -8.62 -26.78
N SER A 32 33.11 -9.35 -25.65
CA SER A 32 34.16 -10.27 -25.19
C SER A 32 35.63 -10.01 -25.54
N VAL A 33 36.43 -9.66 -24.53
CA VAL A 33 37.78 -10.23 -24.33
C VAL A 33 38.16 -10.24 -22.84
N ILE A 34 38.57 -11.42 -22.39
CA ILE A 34 39.29 -11.70 -21.15
C ILE A 34 40.55 -10.83 -21.10
N SER A 35 40.82 -10.12 -20.00
CA SER A 35 42.12 -10.18 -19.29
C SER A 35 42.26 -9.17 -18.13
N ARG A 36 42.85 -9.70 -17.05
CA ARG A 36 43.79 -9.08 -16.09
C ARG A 36 43.28 -8.01 -15.10
N ALA A 37 43.11 -8.51 -13.88
CA ALA A 37 43.46 -7.92 -12.59
C ALA A 37 43.93 -6.44 -12.57
N ALA A 38 43.06 -5.58 -12.03
CA ALA A 38 43.47 -4.46 -11.20
C ALA A 38 42.37 -4.14 -10.18
N LYS A 39 42.78 -4.12 -8.92
CA LYS A 39 42.03 -3.87 -7.70
C LYS A 39 41.42 -2.46 -7.74
N SER A 40 40.10 -2.32 -7.75
CA SER A 40 39.40 -1.11 -7.25
C SER A 40 37.95 -1.44 -6.90
N GLY A 41 37.48 -0.90 -5.78
CA GLY A 41 36.25 -1.30 -5.09
C GLY A 41 34.97 -1.04 -5.88
N GLY A 42 34.05 -1.99 -5.78
CA GLY A 42 32.68 -1.88 -6.24
C GLY A 42 31.94 -3.10 -5.72
N GLY A 43 31.27 -2.97 -4.58
CA GLY A 43 30.58 -4.08 -3.94
C GLY A 43 29.48 -4.61 -4.85
N SER A 44 29.64 -5.85 -5.33
CA SER A 44 28.53 -6.60 -5.89
C SER A 44 27.53 -6.85 -4.78
N VAL A 45 26.45 -6.08 -4.78
CA VAL A 45 25.33 -6.32 -3.87
C VAL A 45 24.71 -7.66 -4.25
N LYS A 46 24.60 -8.56 -3.28
CA LYS A 46 23.98 -9.87 -3.46
C LYS A 46 22.50 -9.65 -3.85
N PRO A 47 21.96 -10.35 -4.86
CA PRO A 47 20.58 -10.17 -5.33
C PRO A 47 19.53 -10.27 -4.21
N SER A 48 19.80 -11.08 -3.19
CA SER A 48 18.95 -11.24 -2.01
C SER A 48 18.69 -9.93 -1.27
N ALA A 49 19.72 -9.08 -1.11
CA ALA A 49 19.59 -7.80 -0.40
C ALA A 49 18.80 -6.73 -1.19
N VAL A 50 18.53 -6.98 -2.48
CA VAL A 50 17.66 -6.14 -3.30
C VAL A 50 16.20 -6.57 -3.11
N VAL A 51 15.94 -7.88 -3.03
CA VAL A 51 14.59 -8.44 -2.81
C VAL A 51 14.07 -8.07 -1.41
N ASP A 52 14.90 -8.20 -0.37
CA ASP A 52 14.51 -7.83 1.00
C ASP A 52 14.12 -6.33 1.13
N LYS A 53 14.75 -5.46 0.32
CA LYS A 53 14.44 -4.03 0.29
C LYS A 53 13.15 -3.72 -0.47
N GLN A 54 12.87 -4.47 -1.53
CA GLN A 54 11.63 -4.32 -2.29
C GLN A 54 10.42 -4.81 -1.50
N GLU A 55 10.54 -5.89 -0.72
CA GLU A 55 9.46 -6.41 0.13
C GLU A 55 9.13 -5.49 1.34
N GLU A 56 10.11 -4.74 1.86
CA GLU A 56 9.87 -3.83 3.00
C GLU A 56 9.17 -2.53 2.57
N GLU A 57 9.46 -2.01 1.38
CA GLU A 57 8.79 -0.82 0.82
C GLU A 57 7.33 -1.07 0.41
N GLU A 58 7.03 -2.23 -0.19
CA GLU A 58 5.66 -2.58 -0.62
C GLU A 58 4.70 -2.74 0.58
N LYS A 59 5.21 -3.22 1.72
CA LYS A 59 4.45 -3.38 2.96
C LYS A 59 4.07 -2.06 3.64
N LEU A 60 4.71 -0.95 3.29
CA LEU A 60 4.40 0.38 3.81
C LEU A 60 3.39 1.15 2.95
N GLU A 61 3.28 0.84 1.66
CA GLU A 61 2.34 1.47 0.74
C GLU A 61 0.96 0.80 0.71
N GLU A 62 0.86 -0.49 1.08
CA GLU A 62 -0.42 -1.21 1.16
C GLU A 62 -1.16 -1.01 2.51
N ALA A 63 -1.18 0.23 3.02
CA ALA A 63 -2.16 0.60 4.04
C ALA A 63 -3.43 1.08 3.32
N PRO A 64 -4.53 0.30 3.28
CA PRO A 64 -5.74 0.72 2.59
C PRO A 64 -6.27 2.04 3.17
N PRO A 65 -6.87 2.90 2.33
CA PRO A 65 -7.31 4.24 2.73
C PRO A 65 -8.26 4.18 3.93
N ILE A 66 -7.93 4.96 4.96
CA ILE A 66 -8.47 4.91 6.32
C ILE A 66 -9.81 5.67 6.43
N GLU A 67 -10.59 5.73 5.35
CA GLU A 67 -11.80 6.57 5.27
C GLU A 67 -12.97 6.09 6.15
N GLY A 68 -12.76 5.02 6.93
CA GLY A 68 -13.76 4.44 7.82
C GLY A 68 -13.52 4.62 9.33
N ARG A 69 -12.47 5.34 9.78
CA ARG A 69 -12.26 5.51 11.24
C ARG A 69 -13.39 6.36 11.84
N ARG A 70 -14.29 5.71 12.57
CA ARG A 70 -15.30 6.39 13.39
C ARG A 70 -14.59 7.36 14.34
N VAL A 71 -15.12 8.57 14.49
CA VAL A 71 -14.57 9.59 15.38
C VAL A 71 -15.58 9.86 16.49
N CYS A 72 -15.11 9.93 17.74
CA CYS A 72 -15.99 10.23 18.85
C CYS A 72 -16.53 11.67 18.76
N PRO A 73 -17.86 11.90 18.75
CA PRO A 73 -18.42 13.24 18.66
C PRO A 73 -18.16 14.10 19.91
N LYS A 74 -17.80 13.47 21.03
CA LYS A 74 -17.52 14.17 22.30
C LYS A 74 -16.07 14.60 22.47
N CYS A 75 -15.11 13.79 22.01
CA CYS A 75 -13.69 14.03 22.29
C CYS A 75 -12.77 13.92 21.06
N GLY A 76 -13.30 13.64 19.86
CA GLY A 76 -12.50 13.49 18.64
C GLY A 76 -11.60 12.25 18.62
N GLY A 77 -11.66 11.40 19.65
CA GLY A 77 -10.84 10.19 19.74
C GLY A 77 -11.32 9.10 18.78
N THR A 78 -10.38 8.28 18.32
CA THR A 78 -10.64 7.12 17.45
C THR A 78 -10.62 5.79 18.20
N ASP A 79 -10.41 5.82 19.52
CA ASP A 79 -10.30 4.64 20.36
C ASP A 79 -11.65 4.24 20.95
N PHE A 80 -12.17 3.08 20.52
CA PHE A 80 -13.41 2.50 21.03
C PHE A 80 -13.20 1.12 21.65
N LYS A 81 -14.06 0.78 22.60
CA LYS A 81 -14.21 -0.54 23.20
C LYS A 81 -15.57 -1.08 22.80
N GLU A 82 -15.63 -2.32 22.33
CA GLU A 82 -16.90 -3.04 22.13
C GLU A 82 -17.18 -3.90 23.37
N GLU A 83 -18.40 -3.80 23.89
CA GLU A 83 -18.86 -4.60 25.03
C GLU A 83 -20.26 -5.17 24.77
N SER A 84 -20.50 -6.43 25.13
CA SER A 84 -21.78 -7.10 24.90
C SER A 84 -22.78 -6.73 26.00
N ASP A 85 -23.88 -6.09 25.61
CA ASP A 85 -24.97 -5.74 26.51
C ASP A 85 -25.89 -6.94 26.74
N LYS A 86 -25.70 -7.62 27.87
CA LYS A 86 -26.50 -8.77 28.27
C LYS A 86 -27.99 -8.44 28.50
N SER A 87 -28.36 -7.16 28.60
CA SER A 87 -29.75 -6.74 28.76
C SER A 87 -30.55 -6.74 27.45
N LYS A 88 -29.88 -6.63 26.29
CA LYS A 88 -30.52 -6.64 24.97
C LYS A 88 -30.13 -7.88 24.18
N VAL A 89 -31.02 -8.86 24.15
CA VAL A 89 -30.89 -10.05 23.29
C VAL A 89 -31.44 -9.68 21.91
N LEU A 90 -30.58 -9.71 20.90
CA LEU A 90 -30.97 -9.47 19.50
C LEU A 90 -31.68 -10.68 18.92
N HIS A 91 -31.14 -11.87 19.19
CA HIS A 91 -31.66 -13.10 18.62
C HIS A 91 -31.30 -14.31 19.48
N GLN A 92 -32.15 -15.33 19.47
CA GLN A 92 -31.92 -16.58 20.16
C GLN A 92 -32.11 -17.74 19.17
N GLN A 93 -31.04 -18.50 18.93
CA GLN A 93 -31.09 -19.73 18.12
C GLN A 93 -30.41 -20.86 18.89
N GLY A 94 -31.08 -22.01 18.99
CA GLY A 94 -30.52 -23.22 19.57
C GLY A 94 -30.05 -23.08 21.03
N GLY A 95 -30.68 -22.21 21.83
CA GLY A 95 -30.30 -21.98 23.23
C GLY A 95 -29.16 -20.98 23.45
N LEU A 96 -28.49 -20.52 22.38
CA LEU A 96 -27.48 -19.46 22.44
C LEU A 96 -28.13 -18.09 22.26
N LYS A 97 -27.87 -17.16 23.19
CA LYS A 97 -28.35 -15.78 23.15
C LYS A 97 -27.30 -14.89 22.50
N ILE A 98 -27.66 -14.20 21.43
CA ILE A 98 -26.83 -13.20 20.78
C ILE A 98 -27.21 -11.84 21.36
N TYR A 99 -26.25 -11.18 21.99
CA TYR A 99 -26.45 -9.88 22.65
C TYR A 99 -26.03 -8.73 21.75
N ALA A 100 -26.69 -7.58 21.91
CA ALA A 100 -26.29 -6.35 21.25
C ALA A 100 -24.91 -5.89 21.73
N LYS A 101 -24.06 -5.43 20.81
CA LYS A 101 -22.76 -4.86 21.15
C LYS A 101 -22.88 -3.35 21.34
N LYS A 102 -22.46 -2.82 22.48
CA LYS A 102 -22.29 -1.38 22.68
C LYS A 102 -20.88 -0.97 22.34
N THR A 103 -20.74 0.15 21.63
CA THR A 103 -19.45 0.76 21.36
C THR A 103 -19.25 1.94 22.30
N ILE A 104 -18.19 1.92 23.09
CA ILE A 104 -17.89 2.95 24.10
C ILE A 104 -16.55 3.60 23.77
N CYS A 105 -16.50 4.92 23.69
CA CYS A 105 -15.23 5.63 23.51
C CYS A 105 -14.35 5.48 24.76
N LYS A 106 -13.09 5.05 24.60
CA LYS A 106 -12.16 4.87 25.72
C LYS A 106 -11.71 6.20 26.33
N ASN A 107 -11.67 7.27 25.54
CA ASN A 107 -11.14 8.56 25.98
C ASN A 107 -12.13 9.37 26.84
N CYS A 108 -13.43 9.27 26.56
CA CYS A 108 -14.45 10.07 27.27
C CYS A 108 -15.61 9.24 27.84
N GLY A 109 -15.63 7.92 27.63
CA GLY A 109 -16.70 7.05 28.11
C GLY A 109 -18.04 7.19 27.37
N TYR A 110 -18.08 7.91 26.24
CA TYR A 110 -19.31 8.09 25.48
C TYR A 110 -19.78 6.76 24.86
N GLU A 111 -21.00 6.34 25.22
CA GLU A 111 -21.66 5.18 24.63
C GLU A 111 -22.36 5.57 23.34
N PHE A 112 -22.05 4.87 22.24
CA PHE A 112 -22.76 5.05 21.00
C PHE A 112 -24.10 4.31 21.06
N PRO A 113 -25.21 4.98 20.72
CA PRO A 113 -26.48 4.30 20.51
C PRO A 113 -26.34 3.33 19.34
N ASN A 114 -26.82 2.11 19.55
CA ASN A 114 -26.79 1.01 18.60
C ASN A 114 -28.14 0.84 17.93
#